data_AF-I3T0V7-F1
#
_entry.id   AF-I3T0V7-F1
#
_cell.length_a   1.000
_cell.length_b   1.000
_cell.length_c   1.000
_cell.angle_alpha   90.00
_cell.angle_beta   90.00
_cell.angle_gamma   90.00
#
_symmetry.space_group_name_H-M   'P 1'
#
loop_
_entity.id
_entity.type
_entity.pdbx_description
1 polymer ?
#
loop_
_entity_poly.entity_id
_entity_poly.type
_entity_poly.pdbx_seq_one_letter_code
_entity_poly.pdbx_strand_id
1 'polypeptide(L)'
;MMANHGVVFNFTCMEMKDREQPEHANCSPEGLVNQVKTATRTAKAELAGENALERYGADAYAQVLSTSRSDSGNGLAAFTYLRMNKKLFEGDNWRHLVDFVRSMSEGGRKQRLSDSDLQGSDLYVGHIKRTQKEHKKEAALV
;
A
#
# COMPACT_ATOMS: atom_id res chain seq x y z
N MET A 1 21.99 11.60 9.04
CA MET A 1 22.30 10.91 7.77
C MET A 1 21.24 11.25 6.72
N MET A 2 20.01 10.70 6.77
CA MET A 2 18.98 10.96 5.74
C MET A 2 18.59 12.44 5.59
N ALA A 3 18.21 13.11 6.68
CA ALA A 3 17.82 14.53 6.65
C ALA A 3 18.90 15.45 6.07
N ASN A 4 20.17 15.18 6.38
CA ASN A 4 21.31 15.95 5.87
C ASN A 4 21.50 15.83 4.36
N HIS A 5 20.94 14.80 3.73
CA HIS A 5 21.02 14.56 2.29
C HIS A 5 19.70 14.84 1.58
N GLY A 6 18.66 15.31 2.28
CA GLY A 6 17.35 15.56 1.70
C GLY A 6 16.67 14.32 1.11
N VAL A 7 16.99 13.13 1.63
CA VAL A 7 16.41 11.86 1.16
C VAL A 7 15.29 11.36 2.07
N VAL A 8 14.33 10.66 1.48
CA VAL A 8 13.20 10.04 2.18
C VAL A 8 13.64 8.70 2.77
N PHE A 9 13.31 8.45 4.04
CA PHE A 9 13.51 7.14 4.67
C PHE A 9 12.33 6.23 4.34
N ASN A 10 12.53 5.21 3.50
CA ASN A 10 11.47 4.24 3.19
C ASN A 10 11.55 3.04 4.15
N PHE A 11 10.44 2.69 4.79
CA PHE A 11 10.39 1.62 5.79
C PHE A 11 9.29 0.61 5.47
N THR A 12 9.51 -0.66 5.83
CA THR A 12 8.58 -1.76 5.52
C THR A 12 7.78 -2.19 6.76
N CYS A 13 6.94 -3.23 6.62
CA CYS A 13 6.06 -3.79 7.67
C CYS A 13 4.90 -2.89 8.13
N MET A 14 4.47 -1.93 7.30
CA MET A 14 3.41 -0.97 7.68
C MET A 14 2.02 -1.61 7.88
N GLU A 15 1.83 -2.84 7.42
CA GLU A 15 0.58 -3.60 7.49
C GLU A 15 0.50 -4.57 8.66
N MET A 16 1.63 -4.86 9.31
CA MET A 16 1.74 -5.88 10.34
C MET A 16 1.15 -5.43 11.68
N LYS A 17 0.63 -6.40 12.44
CA LYS A 17 0.14 -6.21 13.82
C LYS A 17 0.86 -7.15 14.77
N ASP A 18 1.03 -6.72 16.01
CA ASP A 18 1.69 -7.50 17.06
C ASP A 18 0.92 -8.81 17.33
N ARG A 19 -0.42 -8.72 17.37
CA ARG A 19 -1.32 -9.88 17.57
C ARG A 19 -1.24 -10.96 16.48
N GLU A 20 -0.64 -10.65 15.33
CA GLU A 20 -0.48 -11.59 14.22
C GLU A 20 0.85 -12.35 14.31
N GLN A 21 1.72 -11.97 15.23
CA GLN A 21 3.03 -12.58 15.41
C GLN A 21 2.99 -13.71 16.44
N PRO A 22 3.78 -14.78 16.25
CA PRO A 22 3.92 -15.82 17.26
C PRO A 22 4.52 -15.27 18.56
N GLU A 23 3.95 -15.64 19.71
CA GLU A 23 4.40 -15.16 21.03
C GLU A 23 5.88 -15.42 21.30
N HIS A 24 6.37 -16.61 20.90
CA HIS A 24 7.78 -17.00 21.08
C HIS A 24 8.78 -16.16 20.26
N ALA A 25 8.31 -15.40 19.28
CA ALA A 25 9.18 -14.57 18.43
C ALA A 25 9.51 -13.21 19.10
N ASN A 26 8.78 -12.82 20.15
CA ASN A 26 8.94 -11.52 20.83
C ASN A 26 8.93 -10.33 19.85
N CYS A 27 8.07 -10.40 18.82
CA CYS A 27 7.97 -9.37 17.79
C CYS A 27 6.96 -8.27 18.16
N SER A 28 7.33 -7.01 17.91
CA SER A 28 6.41 -5.87 17.97
C SER A 28 6.57 -4.97 16.73
N PRO A 29 6.02 -5.38 15.56
CA PRO A 29 6.01 -4.54 14.38
C PRO A 29 5.37 -3.16 14.63
N GLU A 30 4.29 -3.07 15.42
CA GLU A 30 3.62 -1.80 15.70
C GLU A 30 4.49 -0.88 16.56
N GLY A 31 5.17 -1.44 17.56
CA GLY A 31 6.14 -0.73 18.39
C GLY A 31 7.32 -0.21 17.56
N LEU A 32 7.85 -1.04 16.66
CA LEU A 32 8.97 -0.67 15.79
C LEU A 32 8.59 0.45 14.81
N VAL A 33 7.43 0.36 14.17
CA VAL A 33 6.91 1.41 13.28
C VAL A 33 6.77 2.74 14.04
N ASN A 34 6.24 2.71 15.27
CA ASN A 34 6.11 3.92 16.10
C ASN A 34 7.48 4.52 16.47
N GLN A 35 8.48 3.68 16.76
CA GLN A 35 9.84 4.13 17.03
C GLN A 35 10.45 4.81 15.80
N VAL A 36 10.29 4.22 14.61
CA VAL A 36 10.77 4.79 13.34
C VAL A 36 10.08 6.13 13.06
N LYS A 37 8.75 6.22 13.20
CA LYS A 37 8.01 7.49 13.07
C LYS A 37 8.53 8.56 14.03
N THR A 38 8.86 8.19 15.27
CA THR A 38 9.38 9.16 16.24
C THR A 38 10.80 9.60 15.88
N ALA A 39 11.64 8.69 15.40
CA ALA A 39 13.01 8.99 14.99
C ALA A 39 13.06 9.89 13.75
N THR A 40 12.27 9.60 12.71
CA THR A 40 12.23 10.41 11.48
C THR A 40 11.69 11.81 11.75
N ARG A 41 10.62 11.92 12.56
CA ARG A 41 10.09 13.23 13.00
C ARG A 41 11.15 14.06 13.72
N THR A 42 11.83 13.47 14.70
CA THR A 42 12.87 14.15 15.49
C THR A 42 14.04 14.60 14.61
N ALA A 43 14.43 13.76 13.65
CA ALA A 43 15.49 14.05 12.70
C ALA A 43 15.07 15.00 11.57
N LYS A 44 13.78 15.37 11.47
CA LYS A 44 13.20 16.12 10.36
C LYS A 44 13.45 15.46 8.99
N ALA A 45 13.42 14.13 8.95
CA ALA A 45 13.45 13.35 7.72
C ALA A 45 12.03 12.93 7.34
N GLU A 46 11.71 12.91 6.04
CA GLU A 46 10.47 12.36 5.55
C GLU A 46 10.48 10.83 5.63
N LEU A 47 9.30 10.24 5.86
CA LEU A 47 9.10 8.80 5.98
C LEU A 47 8.16 8.32 4.88
N ALA A 48 8.58 7.32 4.12
CA ALA A 48 7.73 6.54 3.22
C ALA A 48 7.55 5.12 3.78
N GLY A 49 6.54 4.41 3.28
CA GLY A 49 6.16 3.10 3.78
C GLY A 49 5.91 2.05 2.70
N GLU A 50 6.10 0.78 3.06
CA GLU A 50 5.70 -0.38 2.25
C GLU A 50 5.09 -1.46 3.16
N ASN A 51 4.25 -2.34 2.60
CA ASN A 51 3.92 -3.59 3.26
C ASN A 51 5.07 -4.60 3.09
N ALA A 52 5.30 -5.43 4.10
CA ALA A 52 6.34 -6.47 4.04
C ALA A 52 5.85 -7.73 3.33
N LEU A 53 4.59 -8.12 3.56
CA LEU A 53 3.98 -9.32 3.00
C LEU A 53 2.79 -8.98 2.11
N GLU A 54 2.54 -9.86 1.13
CA GLU A 54 1.39 -9.75 0.24
C GLU A 54 0.08 -9.93 1.01
N ARG A 55 -0.74 -8.87 1.10
CA ARG A 55 -2.01 -8.85 1.84
C ARG A 55 -3.11 -8.16 1.02
N TYR A 56 -4.29 -8.77 0.97
CA TYR A 56 -5.47 -8.25 0.24
C TYR A 56 -6.67 -7.97 1.15
N GLY A 57 -6.55 -8.29 2.44
CA GLY A 57 -7.61 -8.12 3.42
C GLY A 57 -7.77 -6.67 3.86
N ALA A 58 -9.01 -6.27 4.14
CA ALA A 58 -9.33 -4.93 4.64
C ALA A 58 -8.62 -4.61 5.98
N ASP A 59 -8.29 -5.62 6.78
CA ASP A 59 -7.59 -5.49 8.06
C ASP A 59 -6.15 -4.99 7.92
N ALA A 60 -5.43 -5.44 6.88
CA ALA A 60 -4.08 -5.01 6.56
C ALA A 60 -4.09 -3.59 5.99
N TYR A 61 -5.03 -3.29 5.08
CA TYR A 61 -5.20 -1.93 4.55
C TYR A 61 -5.58 -0.92 5.65
N ALA A 62 -6.44 -1.30 6.59
CA ALA A 62 -6.79 -0.46 7.73
C ALA A 62 -5.59 -0.17 8.64
N GLN A 63 -4.70 -1.15 8.83
CA GLN A 63 -3.46 -0.95 9.57
C GLN A 63 -2.54 0.06 8.87
N VAL A 64 -2.34 -0.09 7.56
CA VAL A 64 -1.54 0.86 6.78
C VAL A 64 -2.15 2.26 6.87
N LEU A 65 -3.47 2.40 6.79
CA LEU A 65 -4.16 3.69 6.94
C LEU A 65 -3.95 4.32 8.33
N SER A 66 -4.00 3.51 9.39
CA SER A 66 -3.73 3.97 10.75
C SER A 66 -2.28 4.44 10.88
N THR A 67 -1.34 3.67 10.34
CA THR A 67 0.08 3.99 10.33
C THR A 67 0.41 5.19 9.45
N SER A 68 -0.29 5.37 8.32
CA SER A 68 0.00 6.43 7.36
C SER A 68 -0.44 7.82 7.84
N ARG A 69 -1.49 7.85 8.66
CA ARG A 69 -2.01 9.09 9.24
C ARG A 69 -1.18 9.54 10.44
N SER A 70 -1.21 10.84 10.70
CA SER A 70 -0.61 11.44 11.89
C SER A 70 -1.36 12.71 12.27
N ASP A 71 -1.99 12.70 13.44
CA ASP A 71 -2.62 13.88 14.05
C ASP A 71 -1.58 14.97 14.39
N SER A 72 -0.31 14.57 14.55
CA SER A 72 0.77 15.42 15.06
C SER A 72 1.87 15.80 14.05
N GLY A 73 1.62 15.70 12.74
CA GLY A 73 2.57 16.26 11.77
C GLY A 73 3.40 15.27 10.93
N ASN A 74 3.53 13.99 11.30
CA ASN A 74 4.42 13.03 10.65
C ASN A 74 3.68 11.87 9.97
N GLY A 75 2.80 12.21 9.01
CA GLY A 75 2.20 11.21 8.13
C GLY A 75 3.21 10.72 7.10
N LEU A 76 2.93 9.59 6.47
CA LEU A 76 3.78 9.09 5.40
C LEU A 76 3.76 10.03 4.19
N ALA A 77 4.93 10.29 3.61
CA ALA A 77 5.08 11.02 2.36
C ALA A 77 4.59 10.20 1.16
N ALA A 78 4.83 8.89 1.19
CA ALA A 78 4.37 7.95 0.18
C ALA A 78 4.16 6.55 0.78
N PHE A 79 3.37 5.74 0.09
CA PHE A 79 3.22 4.32 0.38
C PHE A 79 3.33 3.50 -0.90
N THR A 80 4.24 2.51 -0.93
CA THR A 80 4.41 1.58 -2.06
C THR A 80 3.79 0.23 -1.70
N TYR A 81 2.79 -0.21 -2.46
CA TYR A 81 2.14 -1.50 -2.24
C TYR A 81 2.87 -2.64 -2.96
N LEU A 82 3.21 -3.69 -2.21
CA LEU A 82 3.78 -4.94 -2.68
C LEU A 82 2.66 -5.99 -2.85
N ARG A 83 2.37 -6.50 -4.06
CA ARG A 83 2.88 -6.16 -5.39
C ARG A 83 1.77 -6.35 -6.42
N MET A 84 1.84 -5.64 -7.54
CA MET A 84 1.00 -5.92 -8.70
C MET A 84 1.19 -7.37 -9.20
N ASN A 85 0.12 -8.15 -9.20
CA ASN A 85 0.09 -9.53 -9.71
C ASN A 85 -1.35 -9.90 -10.11
N LYS A 86 -1.57 -11.14 -10.59
CA LYS A 86 -2.90 -11.61 -11.01
C LYS A 86 -3.94 -11.62 -9.88
N LYS A 87 -3.54 -11.99 -8.66
CA LYS A 87 -4.45 -12.07 -7.50
C LYS A 87 -4.95 -10.70 -7.06
N LEU A 88 -4.13 -9.65 -7.17
CA LEU A 88 -4.53 -8.27 -6.88
C LEU A 88 -5.74 -7.83 -7.71
N PHE A 89 -5.84 -8.31 -8.95
CA PHE A 89 -6.92 -7.97 -9.88
C PHE A 89 -8.13 -8.92 -9.80
N GLU A 90 -8.17 -9.84 -8.83
CA GLU A 90 -9.39 -10.59 -8.52
C GLU A 90 -10.45 -9.63 -7.96
N GLY A 91 -11.73 -9.94 -8.19
CA GLY A 91 -12.83 -8.98 -7.99
C GLY A 91 -12.84 -8.30 -6.62
N ASP A 92 -12.76 -9.05 -5.54
CA ASP A 92 -12.82 -8.49 -4.18
C ASP A 92 -11.49 -7.83 -3.76
N ASN A 93 -10.35 -8.43 -4.11
CA ASN A 93 -9.03 -7.87 -3.84
C ASN A 93 -8.86 -6.50 -4.49
N TRP A 94 -9.35 -6.36 -5.74
CA TRP A 94 -9.32 -5.10 -6.47
C TRP A 94 -10.20 -4.04 -5.81
N ARG A 95 -11.42 -4.42 -5.38
CA ARG A 95 -12.32 -3.49 -4.66
C ARG A 95 -11.68 -2.99 -3.37
N HIS A 96 -11.10 -3.88 -2.58
CA HIS A 96 -10.40 -3.48 -1.35
C HIS A 96 -9.23 -2.54 -1.62
N LEU A 97 -8.44 -2.79 -2.68
CA LEU A 97 -7.35 -1.90 -3.08
C LEU A 97 -7.89 -0.52 -3.49
N VAL A 98 -8.94 -0.45 -4.29
CA VAL A 98 -9.56 0.82 -4.72
C VAL A 98 -10.05 1.62 -3.51
N ASP A 99 -10.72 0.97 -2.56
CA ASP A 99 -11.19 1.62 -1.33
C ASP A 99 -10.03 2.06 -0.43
N PHE A 100 -8.96 1.27 -0.35
CA PHE A 100 -7.72 1.64 0.34
C PHE A 100 -7.07 2.89 -0.29
N VAL A 101 -6.91 2.92 -1.61
CA VAL A 101 -6.33 4.07 -2.34
C VAL A 101 -7.19 5.32 -2.15
N ARG A 102 -8.53 5.20 -2.22
CA ARG A 102 -9.45 6.31 -1.94
C ARG A 102 -9.26 6.83 -0.51
N SER A 103 -9.20 5.94 0.47
CA SER A 103 -9.02 6.29 1.89
C SER A 103 -7.67 6.93 2.19
N MET A 104 -6.61 6.54 1.46
CA MET A 104 -5.28 7.16 1.52
C MET A 104 -5.33 8.59 0.96
N SER A 105 -6.08 8.82 -0.13
CA SER A 105 -6.23 10.15 -0.74
C SER A 105 -7.10 11.10 0.09
N GLU A 106 -8.18 10.61 0.70
CA GLU A 106 -9.11 11.44 1.49
C GLU A 106 -8.53 11.86 2.85
N GLY A 107 -7.66 11.03 3.43
CA GLY A 107 -6.94 11.31 4.68
C GLY A 107 -5.52 11.86 4.49
N GLY A 108 -5.03 11.91 3.25
CA GLY A 108 -3.70 12.38 2.92
C GLY A 108 -3.62 13.91 2.89
N ARG A 109 -2.45 14.47 3.24
CA ARG A 109 -2.18 15.87 2.93
C ARG A 109 -2.17 16.00 1.41
N LYS A 110 -2.84 17.03 0.87
CA LYS A 110 -2.62 17.48 -0.52
C LYS A 110 -1.23 18.10 -0.62
N GLN A 111 -0.18 17.30 -0.45
CA GLN A 111 1.17 17.74 -0.79
C GLN A 111 1.19 17.91 -2.31
N ARG A 112 1.80 19.00 -2.76
CA ARG A 112 2.07 19.22 -4.18
C ARG A 112 2.96 18.07 -4.63
N LEU A 113 2.43 17.21 -5.50
CA LEU A 113 3.20 16.17 -6.15
C LEU A 113 4.43 16.79 -6.82
N SER A 114 5.55 16.08 -6.82
CA SER A 114 6.73 16.54 -7.55
C SER A 114 6.39 16.66 -9.03
N ASP A 115 7.09 17.53 -9.77
CA ASP A 115 6.82 17.69 -11.20
C ASP A 115 7.05 16.38 -11.98
N SER A 116 7.87 15.47 -11.46
CA SER A 116 8.08 14.11 -11.99
C SER A 116 6.86 13.22 -11.84
N ASP A 117 6.09 13.37 -10.75
CA ASP A 117 4.89 12.58 -10.47
C ASP A 117 3.63 13.15 -11.15
N LEU A 118 3.71 14.39 -11.65
CA LEU A 118 2.64 15.05 -12.43
C LEU A 118 2.75 14.80 -13.93
N GLN A 119 3.94 14.42 -14.41
CA GLN A 119 4.14 14.10 -15.81
C GLN A 119 3.53 12.73 -16.10
N GLY A 120 2.47 12.71 -16.91
CA GLY A 120 1.92 11.46 -17.43
C GLY A 120 3.01 10.71 -18.21
N SER A 121 3.10 9.40 -18.02
CA SER A 121 3.90 8.54 -18.88
C SER A 121 3.15 8.29 -20.20
N ASP A 122 3.86 8.16 -21.33
CA ASP A 122 3.30 7.72 -22.63
C ASP A 122 2.82 6.25 -22.63
N LEU A 123 2.70 5.64 -21.46
CA LEU A 123 2.32 4.24 -21.29
C LEU A 123 0.80 4.08 -21.48
N TYR A 124 0.40 3.53 -22.62
CA TYR A 124 -0.99 3.16 -22.87
C TYR A 124 -1.39 1.91 -22.08
N VAL A 125 -2.33 2.05 -21.15
CA VAL A 125 -2.96 0.92 -20.42
C VAL A 125 -4.34 0.65 -21.02
N GLY A 126 -4.42 -0.34 -21.91
CA GLY A 126 -5.67 -0.75 -22.57
C GLY A 126 -6.57 -1.62 -21.67
N HIS A 127 -7.89 -1.55 -21.87
CA HIS A 127 -8.85 -2.45 -21.22
C HIS A 127 -8.74 -3.87 -21.82
N ILE A 128 -8.46 -4.87 -20.99
CA ILE A 128 -8.53 -6.27 -21.40
C ILE A 128 -10.02 -6.65 -21.58
N LYS A 129 -10.49 -6.72 -22.82
CA LYS A 129 -11.82 -7.25 -23.12
C LYS A 129 -11.84 -8.74 -22.80
N ARG A 130 -12.76 -9.15 -21.91
CA ARG A 130 -12.99 -10.54 -21.52
C ARG A 130 -13.44 -11.33 -22.75
N THR A 131 -12.66 -12.31 -23.21
CA THR A 131 -13.09 -13.22 -24.27
C THR A 131 -14.21 -14.10 -23.72
N GLN A 132 -15.45 -13.93 -24.21
CA GLN A 132 -16.51 -14.90 -23.95
C GLN A 132 -16.14 -16.18 -24.72
N LYS A 133 -15.83 -17.26 -24.00
CA LYS A 133 -15.79 -18.59 -24.62
C LYS A 133 -17.23 -19.00 -24.90
N GLU A 134 -17.61 -19.04 -26.17
CA GLU A 134 -18.85 -19.68 -26.60
C GLU A 134 -18.77 -21.17 -26.26
N HIS A 135 -19.59 -21.62 -25.31
CA HIS A 135 -19.86 -23.05 -25.12
C HIS A 135 -20.77 -23.49 -26.28
N LYS A 136 -20.20 -24.07 -27.34
CA LYS A 136 -20.96 -24.90 -28.26
C LYS A 136 -21.45 -26.14 -27.49
N LYS A 137 -22.75 -26.21 -27.22
CA LYS A 137 -23.40 -27.47 -26.86
C LYS A 137 -23.39 -28.36 -28.10
N GLU A 138 -22.62 -29.43 -28.04
CA GLU A 138 -22.71 -30.53 -29.00
C GLU A 138 -23.99 -31.31 -28.64
N ALA A 139 -25.00 -31.25 -29.51
CA ALA A 139 -26.17 -32.10 -29.41
C ALA A 139 -25.75 -33.51 -29.82
N ALA A 140 -25.69 -34.43 -28.86
CA ALA A 140 -25.54 -35.85 -29.14
C ALA A 140 -26.76 -36.33 -29.95
N LEU A 141 -26.50 -36.81 -31.16
CA LEU A 141 -27.46 -37.52 -31.98
C LEU A 141 -27.23 -39.02 -31.76
N VAL A 142 -28.26 -39.70 -31.24
CA VAL A 142 -28.67 -41.13 -31.36
C VAL A 142 -29.31 -41.56 -30.05
#